data_AF-A0A7S1P926-F1
#
_entry.id   AF-A0A7S1P926-F1
#
_cell.length_a   1.000
_cell.length_b   1.000
_cell.length_c   1.000
_cell.angle_alpha   90.00
_cell.angle_beta   90.00
_cell.angle_gamma   90.00
#
_symmetry.space_group_name_H-M   'P 1'
#
loop_
_entity.id
_entity.type
_entity.pdbx_description
1 polymer ?
#
loop_
_entity_poly.entity_id
_entity_poly.type
_entity_poly.pdbx_seq_one_letter_code
_entity_poly.pdbx_strand_id
1 'polypeptide(L)'
;YCAIATASMLHLLTDELVDGIPQHIAACQRWDGGIASEPGSESHGGYTYCGLAALTILGQAQHLNLHRLLDWACHRQMSVEGGFQGRTNKLVDSCYSFWLGGILPVVHEALRQCGEYVPPSHYWISPMALQFYVFLCCQDPRGLLRDKPGKPPDFYHTAYALSGTSLSQHGPSGRQEVTGHPDNRLAPTDRFYNVRFDKVRMARDFFAAQPPFTTAEGHKGREGAGVTAYHEMLTLAESSSVGGGGVEDGRVEEIIDSRGTS
;
A
#
# COMPACT_ATOMS: atom_id res chain seq x y z
N TYR A 1 -8.96 9.88 0.01
CA TYR A 1 -8.68 8.58 -0.65
C TYR A 1 -9.63 8.27 -1.79
N CYS A 2 -10.91 7.96 -1.55
CA CYS A 2 -11.83 7.49 -2.61
C CYS A 2 -11.81 8.35 -3.88
N ALA A 3 -11.97 9.67 -3.76
CA ALA A 3 -11.92 10.58 -4.90
C ALA A 3 -10.59 10.50 -5.67
N ILE A 4 -9.46 10.51 -4.97
CA ILE A 4 -8.12 10.44 -5.57
C ILE A 4 -7.86 9.09 -6.23
N ALA A 5 -8.21 7.98 -5.56
CA ALA A 5 -8.01 6.64 -6.09
C ALA A 5 -8.83 6.41 -7.36
N THR A 6 -10.12 6.81 -7.35
CA THR A 6 -10.98 6.72 -8.52
C THR A 6 -10.52 7.64 -9.64
N ALA A 7 -10.23 8.91 -9.35
CA ALA A 7 -9.78 9.85 -10.37
C ALA A 7 -8.43 9.43 -10.98
N SER A 8 -7.51 8.90 -10.18
CA SER A 8 -6.25 8.35 -10.67
C SER A 8 -6.47 7.16 -11.61
N MET A 9 -7.25 6.16 -11.19
CA MET A 9 -7.51 4.95 -11.98
C MET A 9 -8.22 5.23 -13.31
N LEU A 10 -9.04 6.27 -13.36
CA LEU A 10 -9.80 6.67 -14.55
C LEU A 10 -9.11 7.77 -15.37
N HIS A 11 -7.89 8.19 -15.00
CA HIS A 11 -7.13 9.28 -15.64
C HIS A 11 -7.88 10.63 -15.66
N LEU A 12 -8.52 10.97 -14.53
CA LEU A 12 -9.34 12.16 -14.33
C LEU A 12 -8.72 13.20 -13.40
N LEU A 13 -7.50 12.99 -12.87
CA LEU A 13 -6.88 13.98 -11.99
C LEU A 13 -6.53 15.25 -12.75
N THR A 14 -6.90 16.40 -12.19
CA THR A 14 -6.52 17.74 -12.66
C THR A 14 -5.88 18.51 -11.51
N ASP A 15 -5.15 19.59 -11.81
CA ASP A 15 -4.52 20.44 -10.78
C ASP A 15 -5.56 21.05 -9.84
N GLU A 16 -6.70 21.45 -10.38
CA GLU A 16 -7.84 21.97 -9.61
C GLU A 16 -8.43 20.93 -8.66
N LEU A 17 -8.59 19.68 -9.10
CA LEU A 17 -9.15 18.61 -8.25
C LEU A 17 -8.23 18.28 -7.07
N VAL A 18 -6.92 18.44 -7.22
CA VAL A 18 -5.92 18.10 -6.19
C VAL A 18 -5.57 19.26 -5.27
N ASP A 19 -6.03 20.47 -5.59
CA ASP A 19 -5.67 21.66 -4.83
C ASP A 19 -6.13 21.56 -3.36
N GLY A 20 -5.24 21.98 -2.44
CA GLY A 20 -5.47 21.94 -1.00
C GLY A 20 -5.49 20.55 -0.33
N ILE A 21 -5.57 19.45 -1.10
CA ILE A 21 -5.65 18.08 -0.54
C ILE A 21 -4.40 17.71 0.27
N PRO A 22 -3.17 17.98 -0.19
CA PRO A 22 -1.96 17.67 0.59
C PRO A 22 -1.92 18.33 1.96
N GLN A 23 -2.28 19.62 2.02
CA GLN A 23 -2.28 20.40 3.24
C GLN A 23 -3.34 19.89 4.22
N HIS A 24 -4.52 19.54 3.71
CA HIS A 24 -5.58 18.96 4.54
C HIS A 24 -5.18 17.62 5.15
N ILE A 25 -4.63 16.69 4.34
CA ILE A 25 -4.19 15.39 4.83
C ILE A 25 -3.02 15.52 5.82
N ALA A 26 -2.07 16.42 5.54
CA ALA A 26 -0.96 16.69 6.45
C ALA A 26 -1.43 17.21 7.82
N ALA A 27 -2.45 18.06 7.85
CA ALA A 27 -3.05 18.55 9.09
C ALA A 27 -3.73 17.43 9.92
N CYS A 28 -4.05 16.29 9.30
CA CYS A 28 -4.59 15.12 10.00
C CYS A 28 -3.52 14.21 10.62
N GLN A 29 -2.23 14.38 10.29
CA GLN A 29 -1.15 13.61 10.93
C GLN A 29 -0.98 14.03 12.39
N ARG A 30 -0.90 13.06 13.30
CA ARG A 30 -0.83 13.30 14.74
C ARG A 30 0.56 13.11 15.30
N TRP A 31 0.72 13.49 16.56
CA TRP A 31 1.97 13.46 17.31
C TRP A 31 2.57 12.05 17.41
N ASP A 32 1.75 11.01 17.32
CA ASP A 32 2.17 9.61 17.38
C ASP A 32 2.59 9.07 16.00
N GLY A 33 2.42 9.84 14.91
CA GLY A 33 2.84 9.51 13.55
C GLY A 33 1.73 9.05 12.62
N GLY A 34 0.63 8.50 13.16
CA GLY A 34 -0.53 8.09 12.37
C GLY A 34 -1.36 9.28 11.86
N ILE A 35 -2.37 8.98 11.04
CA ILE A 35 -3.29 9.98 10.47
C ILE A 35 -4.69 9.72 11.04
N ALA A 36 -5.36 10.80 11.40
CA ALA A 36 -6.73 10.79 11.89
C ALA A 36 -7.75 11.07 10.77
N SER A 37 -9.05 10.95 11.07
CA SER A 37 -10.12 11.34 10.14
C SER A 37 -10.12 12.83 9.83
N GLU A 38 -9.75 13.64 10.82
CA GLU A 38 -9.76 15.09 10.78
C GLU A 38 -8.68 15.64 11.73
N PRO A 39 -8.25 16.90 11.56
CA PRO A 39 -7.29 17.51 12.45
C PRO A 39 -7.79 17.49 13.90
N GLY A 40 -6.95 17.02 14.83
CA GLY A 40 -7.29 16.96 16.25
C GLY A 40 -7.85 15.61 16.74
N SER A 41 -8.28 14.72 15.85
CA SER A 41 -8.79 13.37 16.20
C SER A 41 -7.70 12.28 16.34
N GLU A 42 -8.01 11.14 16.96
CA GLU A 42 -7.05 10.06 17.18
C GLU A 42 -6.58 9.41 15.86
N SER A 43 -5.29 9.08 15.77
CA SER A 43 -4.73 8.29 14.66
C SER A 43 -5.41 6.94 14.53
N HIS A 44 -5.67 6.48 13.30
CA HIS A 44 -6.38 5.22 13.07
C HIS A 44 -5.94 4.55 11.78
N GLY A 45 -5.76 3.23 11.80
CA GLY A 45 -5.30 2.42 10.67
C GLY A 45 -5.96 2.75 9.33
N GLY A 46 -7.30 2.68 9.30
CA GLY A 46 -8.07 3.01 8.09
C GLY A 46 -7.85 4.44 7.58
N TYR A 47 -7.76 5.45 8.45
CA TYR A 47 -7.51 6.83 8.05
C TYR A 47 -6.05 7.07 7.65
N THR A 48 -5.11 6.42 8.34
CA THR A 48 -3.69 6.39 7.96
C THR A 48 -3.50 5.80 6.57
N TYR A 49 -4.10 4.66 6.25
CA TYR A 49 -4.06 4.11 4.89
C TYR A 49 -4.66 5.10 3.89
N CYS A 50 -5.86 5.62 4.17
CA CYS A 50 -6.53 6.55 3.27
C CYS A 50 -5.71 7.82 2.98
N GLY A 51 -5.12 8.43 4.01
CA GLY A 51 -4.32 9.65 3.89
C GLY A 51 -3.00 9.38 3.17
N LEU A 52 -2.25 8.37 3.61
CA LEU A 52 -0.98 8.00 3.01
C LEU A 52 -1.16 7.58 1.54
N ALA A 53 -2.06 6.64 1.25
CA ALA A 53 -2.27 6.15 -0.11
C ALA A 53 -2.71 7.29 -1.05
N ALA A 54 -3.55 8.22 -0.59
CA ALA A 54 -3.93 9.38 -1.40
C ALA A 54 -2.72 10.26 -1.75
N LEU A 55 -1.85 10.58 -0.79
CA LEU A 55 -0.68 11.40 -1.06
C LEU A 55 0.38 10.67 -1.89
N THR A 56 0.56 9.37 -1.66
CA THR A 56 1.48 8.56 -2.48
C THR A 56 0.97 8.40 -3.91
N ILE A 57 -0.34 8.28 -4.14
CA ILE A 57 -0.92 8.31 -5.49
C ILE A 57 -0.59 9.64 -6.19
N LEU A 58 -0.71 10.75 -5.47
CA LEU A 58 -0.44 12.09 -5.99
C LEU A 58 1.06 12.40 -6.16
N GLY A 59 1.97 11.58 -5.64
CA GLY A 59 3.40 11.90 -5.58
C GLY A 59 3.71 13.06 -4.63
N GLN A 60 2.91 13.20 -3.56
CA GLN A 60 2.96 14.32 -2.61
C GLN A 60 3.14 13.86 -1.15
N ALA A 61 3.68 12.66 -0.95
CA ALA A 61 3.87 12.08 0.38
C ALA A 61 4.88 12.83 1.27
N GLN A 62 5.74 13.69 0.71
CA GLN A 62 6.67 14.56 1.43
C GLN A 62 5.99 15.55 2.39
N HIS A 63 4.66 15.73 2.30
CA HIS A 63 3.90 16.53 3.24
C HIS A 63 3.68 15.83 4.60
N LEU A 64 3.97 14.52 4.69
CA LEU A 64 3.89 13.74 5.92
C LEU A 64 5.28 13.50 6.50
N ASN A 65 5.34 13.33 7.82
CA ASN A 65 6.50 12.72 8.45
C ASN A 65 6.44 11.20 8.27
N LEU A 66 7.08 10.69 7.21
CA LEU A 66 7.01 9.28 6.80
C LEU A 66 7.68 8.35 7.81
N HIS A 67 8.80 8.75 8.42
CA HIS A 67 9.47 7.93 9.44
C HIS A 67 8.62 7.73 10.69
N ARG A 68 7.96 8.79 11.19
CA ARG A 68 7.04 8.67 12.32
C ARG A 68 5.82 7.83 11.95
N LEU A 69 5.30 7.96 10.74
CA LEU A 69 4.19 7.12 10.26
C LEU A 69 4.59 5.65 10.20
N LEU A 70 5.79 5.36 9.67
CA LEU A 70 6.34 4.01 9.62
C LEU A 70 6.50 3.42 11.03
N ASP A 71 7.14 4.16 11.93
CA ASP A 71 7.31 3.75 13.33
C ASP A 71 5.94 3.46 13.99
N TRP A 72 4.97 4.36 13.81
CA TRP A 72 3.62 4.16 14.29
C TRP A 72 2.98 2.89 13.73
N ALA A 73 3.07 2.65 12.42
CA ALA A 73 2.46 1.51 11.76
C ALA A 73 3.07 0.16 12.21
N CYS A 74 4.39 0.10 12.35
CA CYS A 74 5.10 -1.09 12.86
C CYS A 74 4.61 -1.49 14.26
N HIS A 75 4.36 -0.51 15.15
CA HIS A 75 3.88 -0.76 16.50
C HIS A 75 2.38 -1.16 16.59
N ARG A 76 1.71 -1.37 15.45
CA ARG A 76 0.32 -1.86 15.40
C ARG A 76 0.24 -3.37 15.19
N GLN A 77 1.32 -4.04 14.80
CA GLN A 77 1.33 -5.51 14.76
C GLN A 77 1.44 -6.05 16.19
N MET A 78 0.51 -6.91 16.57
CA MET A 78 0.40 -7.43 17.92
C MET A 78 1.40 -8.57 18.14
N SER A 79 2.21 -8.48 19.19
CA SER A 79 3.29 -9.45 19.45
C SER A 79 2.81 -10.84 19.85
N VAL A 80 1.61 -10.94 20.43
CA VAL A 80 1.01 -12.22 20.86
C VAL A 80 0.11 -12.77 19.76
N GLU A 81 -0.83 -11.98 19.28
CA GLU A 81 -1.84 -12.43 18.32
C GLU A 81 -1.33 -12.50 16.88
N GLY A 82 -0.30 -11.72 16.52
CA GLY A 82 0.27 -11.65 15.16
C GLY A 82 -0.50 -10.77 14.17
N GLY A 83 -1.79 -10.54 14.41
CA GLY A 83 -2.64 -9.60 13.67
C GLY A 83 -2.35 -8.12 14.02
N PHE A 84 -3.16 -7.21 13.49
CA PHE A 84 -3.03 -5.77 13.75
C PHE A 84 -4.15 -5.21 14.62
N GLN A 85 -3.82 -4.24 15.47
CA GLN A 85 -4.80 -3.34 16.09
C GLN A 85 -4.92 -2.05 15.27
N GLY A 86 -6.14 -1.50 15.17
CA GLY A 86 -6.36 -0.27 14.41
C GLY A 86 -5.75 0.99 15.03
N ARG A 87 -5.58 0.97 16.36
CA ARG A 87 -5.15 2.09 17.20
C ARG A 87 -4.47 1.58 18.46
N THR A 88 -3.70 2.44 19.09
CA THR A 88 -2.98 2.14 20.33
C THR A 88 -3.95 1.69 21.43
N ASN A 89 -3.58 0.63 22.16
CA ASN A 89 -4.37 0.05 23.27
C ASN A 89 -5.78 -0.40 22.86
N LYS A 90 -5.96 -0.88 21.63
CA LYS A 90 -7.20 -1.53 21.17
C LYS A 90 -6.95 -2.99 20.84
N LEU A 91 -8.01 -3.74 20.63
CA LEU A 91 -7.90 -5.16 20.33
C LEU A 91 -7.42 -5.36 18.88
N VAL A 92 -6.79 -6.51 18.66
CA VAL A 92 -6.53 -7.04 17.31
C VAL A 92 -7.82 -7.20 16.52
N ASP A 93 -7.78 -7.01 15.21
CA ASP A 93 -8.91 -7.23 14.29
C ASP A 93 -8.39 -7.54 12.89
N SER A 94 -8.96 -8.57 12.25
CA SER A 94 -8.52 -9.08 10.94
C SER A 94 -8.67 -8.09 9.79
N CYS A 95 -9.55 -7.10 9.87
CA CYS A 95 -9.66 -6.09 8.80
C CYS A 95 -8.41 -5.20 8.75
N TYR A 96 -7.72 -5.02 9.88
CA TYR A 96 -6.45 -4.29 9.92
C TYR A 96 -5.29 -5.05 9.29
N SER A 97 -5.46 -6.34 8.95
CA SER A 97 -4.51 -7.06 8.08
C SER A 97 -4.28 -6.29 6.79
N PHE A 98 -5.32 -5.67 6.22
CA PHE A 98 -5.17 -4.76 5.08
C PHE A 98 -4.92 -3.31 5.52
N TRP A 99 -5.75 -2.75 6.41
CA TRP A 99 -5.65 -1.32 6.70
C TRP A 99 -4.30 -0.91 7.33
N LEU A 100 -3.64 -1.80 8.08
CA LEU A 100 -2.27 -1.58 8.57
C LEU A 100 -1.24 -2.29 7.68
N GLY A 101 -1.49 -3.53 7.29
CA GLY A 101 -0.55 -4.27 6.43
C GLY A 101 -0.30 -3.59 5.08
N GLY A 102 -1.28 -2.86 4.55
CA GLY A 102 -1.18 -2.05 3.33
C GLY A 102 -0.47 -0.71 3.51
N ILE A 103 -0.36 -0.18 4.73
CA ILE A 103 0.43 1.04 4.97
C ILE A 103 1.92 0.78 4.71
N LEU A 104 2.44 -0.39 5.09
CA LEU A 104 3.86 -0.73 5.00
C LEU A 104 4.42 -0.74 3.55
N PRO A 105 3.77 -1.38 2.56
CA PRO A 105 4.22 -1.29 1.17
C PRO A 105 3.96 0.09 0.54
N VAL A 106 2.97 0.86 1.03
CA VAL A 106 2.72 2.22 0.55
C VAL A 106 3.75 3.20 1.11
N VAL A 107 4.17 3.08 2.37
CA VAL A 107 5.21 3.94 2.95
C VAL A 107 6.58 3.61 2.36
N HIS A 108 6.85 2.34 2.03
CA HIS A 108 8.02 1.96 1.23
C HIS A 108 8.09 2.77 -0.07
N GLU A 109 6.97 2.83 -0.79
CA GLU A 109 6.88 3.56 -2.05
C GLU A 109 6.92 5.08 -1.85
N ALA A 110 6.29 5.59 -0.79
CA ALA A 110 6.36 7.01 -0.43
C ALA A 110 7.79 7.48 -0.15
N LEU A 111 8.55 6.72 0.64
CA LEU A 111 9.97 7.00 0.93
C LEU A 111 10.79 7.02 -0.37
N ARG A 112 10.59 6.02 -1.24
CA ARG A 112 11.23 5.97 -2.57
C ARG A 112 10.89 7.19 -3.43
N GLN A 113 9.63 7.61 -3.48
CA GLN A 113 9.21 8.81 -4.22
C GLN A 113 9.83 10.09 -3.64
N CYS A 114 10.13 10.12 -2.34
CA CYS A 114 10.85 11.21 -1.68
C CYS A 114 12.38 11.14 -1.85
N GLY A 115 12.89 10.17 -2.62
CA GLY A 115 14.32 10.02 -2.90
C GLY A 115 15.08 9.22 -1.84
N GLU A 116 14.40 8.59 -0.89
CA GLU A 116 15.04 7.75 0.12
C GLU A 116 15.28 6.34 -0.42
N TYR A 117 16.45 5.78 -0.06
CA TYR A 117 16.77 4.39 -0.36
C TYR A 117 16.19 3.49 0.74
N VAL A 118 15.26 2.61 0.34
CA VAL A 118 14.79 1.49 1.16
C VAL A 118 15.30 0.21 0.50
N PRO A 119 16.05 -0.65 1.22
CA PRO A 119 16.52 -1.91 0.66
C PRO A 119 15.33 -2.73 0.13
N PRO A 120 15.37 -3.26 -1.10
CA PRO A 120 14.26 -4.03 -1.66
C PRO A 120 13.88 -5.26 -0.80
N SER A 121 14.85 -5.82 -0.10
CA SER A 121 14.67 -6.95 0.82
C SER A 121 13.96 -6.58 2.13
N HIS A 122 13.85 -5.28 2.44
CA HIS A 122 13.29 -4.80 3.68
C HIS A 122 11.78 -4.94 3.71
N TYR A 123 11.28 -5.60 4.75
CA TYR A 123 9.85 -5.82 4.91
C TYR A 123 9.43 -5.62 6.36
N TRP A 124 8.66 -4.55 6.62
CA TRP A 124 8.30 -4.08 7.96
C TRP A 124 7.12 -4.83 8.61
N ILE A 125 6.66 -5.92 7.99
CA ILE A 125 5.63 -6.79 8.54
C ILE A 125 6.27 -8.11 8.92
N SER A 126 5.81 -8.73 10.01
CA SER A 126 6.05 -10.15 10.25
C SER A 126 5.02 -10.96 9.44
N PRO A 127 5.39 -11.50 8.26
CA PRO A 127 4.40 -12.07 7.34
C PRO A 127 3.80 -13.34 7.89
N MET A 128 4.64 -14.20 8.48
CA MET A 128 4.24 -15.46 9.08
C MET A 128 3.26 -15.26 10.24
N ALA A 129 3.51 -14.27 11.11
CA ALA A 129 2.63 -13.99 12.25
C ALA A 129 1.23 -13.52 11.79
N LEU A 130 1.17 -12.62 10.79
CA LEU A 130 -0.12 -12.19 10.23
C LEU A 130 -0.87 -13.34 9.57
N GLN A 131 -0.18 -14.15 8.76
CA GLN A 131 -0.80 -15.29 8.07
C GLN A 131 -1.35 -16.32 9.06
N PHE A 132 -0.62 -16.65 10.13
CA PHE A 132 -1.14 -17.53 11.17
C PHE A 132 -2.35 -16.94 11.90
N TYR A 133 -2.35 -15.64 12.23
CA TYR A 133 -3.52 -14.99 12.82
C TYR A 133 -4.75 -15.14 11.92
N VAL A 134 -4.62 -14.87 10.61
CA VAL A 134 -5.74 -14.96 9.67
C VAL A 134 -6.22 -16.41 9.52
N PHE A 135 -5.31 -17.35 9.28
CA PHE A 135 -5.68 -18.75 9.01
C PHE A 135 -6.22 -19.46 10.26
N LEU A 136 -5.62 -19.25 11.43
CA LEU A 136 -5.97 -19.99 12.64
C LEU A 136 -7.11 -19.34 13.43
N CYS A 137 -7.23 -18.00 13.41
CA CYS A 137 -8.18 -17.29 14.26
C CYS A 137 -9.38 -16.72 13.48
N CYS A 138 -9.18 -16.33 12.23
CA CYS A 138 -10.14 -15.49 11.50
C CYS A 138 -10.99 -16.25 10.48
N GLN A 139 -10.70 -17.50 10.17
CA GLN A 139 -11.55 -18.33 9.30
C GLN A 139 -12.73 -18.92 10.09
N ASP A 140 -13.94 -18.86 9.53
CA ASP A 140 -15.07 -19.65 10.04
C ASP A 140 -15.12 -20.99 9.29
N PRO A 141 -15.28 -22.13 10.00
CA PRO A 141 -15.33 -23.46 9.35
C PRO A 141 -16.43 -23.63 8.31
N ARG A 142 -17.45 -22.77 8.29
CA ARG A 142 -18.54 -22.78 7.31
C ARG A 142 -18.26 -21.88 6.10
N GLY A 143 -17.09 -21.23 6.05
CA GLY A 143 -16.67 -20.28 5.04
C GLY A 143 -16.68 -18.83 5.54
N LEU A 144 -16.08 -17.93 4.74
CA LEU A 144 -15.83 -16.52 5.06
C LEU A 144 -14.82 -16.32 6.21
N LEU A 145 -14.41 -15.06 6.40
CA LEU A 145 -13.56 -14.62 7.50
C LEU A 145 -14.31 -13.62 8.40
N ARG A 146 -13.81 -13.47 9.62
CA ARG A 146 -14.36 -12.63 10.71
C ARG A 146 -13.28 -11.74 11.31
N ASP A 147 -13.70 -10.76 12.11
CA ASP A 147 -12.82 -9.90 12.95
C ASP A 147 -11.82 -10.74 13.78
N LYS A 148 -12.34 -11.55 14.72
CA LYS A 148 -11.59 -12.37 15.67
C LYS A 148 -12.45 -13.54 16.17
N PRO A 149 -11.89 -14.54 16.88
CA PRO A 149 -12.68 -15.61 17.48
C PRO A 149 -13.84 -15.08 18.33
N GLY A 150 -15.01 -15.71 18.20
CA GLY A 150 -16.25 -15.28 18.87
C GLY A 150 -17.06 -14.21 18.13
N LYS A 151 -16.58 -13.68 17.00
CA LYS A 151 -17.34 -12.78 16.12
C LYS A 151 -17.95 -13.53 14.93
N PRO A 152 -19.11 -13.10 14.41
CA PRO A 152 -19.68 -13.67 13.18
C PRO A 152 -18.79 -13.33 11.98
N PRO A 153 -18.71 -14.22 10.96
CA PRO A 153 -18.04 -13.89 9.71
C PRO A 153 -18.90 -12.98 8.83
N ASP A 154 -18.25 -12.18 7.98
CA ASP A 154 -18.91 -11.28 7.03
C ASP A 154 -18.03 -10.99 5.80
N PHE A 155 -18.62 -10.36 4.78
CA PHE A 155 -17.92 -10.05 3.54
C PHE A 155 -16.83 -8.99 3.69
N TYR A 156 -16.98 -8.07 4.64
CA TYR A 156 -16.01 -7.00 4.88
C TYR A 156 -14.70 -7.59 5.42
N HIS A 157 -14.76 -8.38 6.50
CA HIS A 157 -13.59 -9.05 7.06
C HIS A 157 -13.03 -10.09 6.08
N THR A 158 -13.89 -10.80 5.33
CA THR A 158 -13.43 -11.69 4.25
C THR A 158 -12.55 -10.96 3.25
N ALA A 159 -13.01 -9.82 2.73
CA ALA A 159 -12.24 -9.04 1.76
C ALA A 159 -10.91 -8.56 2.35
N TYR A 160 -10.95 -7.87 3.50
CA TYR A 160 -9.77 -7.20 4.04
C TYR A 160 -8.76 -8.15 4.70
N ALA A 161 -9.20 -9.26 5.29
CA ALA A 161 -8.28 -10.27 5.79
C ALA A 161 -7.55 -10.96 4.63
N LEU A 162 -8.25 -11.29 3.53
CA LEU A 162 -7.60 -11.87 2.33
C LEU A 162 -6.67 -10.87 1.63
N SER A 163 -7.08 -9.61 1.51
CA SER A 163 -6.22 -8.54 0.97
C SER A 163 -4.94 -8.37 1.79
N GLY A 164 -5.05 -8.36 3.13
CA GLY A 164 -3.90 -8.29 4.03
C GLY A 164 -2.99 -9.50 3.94
N THR A 165 -3.56 -10.71 3.87
CA THR A 165 -2.81 -11.95 3.63
C THR A 165 -2.07 -11.90 2.31
N SER A 166 -2.72 -11.45 1.22
CA SER A 166 -2.07 -11.28 -0.08
C SER A 166 -0.87 -10.33 0.04
N LEU A 167 -1.05 -9.14 0.62
CA LEU A 167 0.06 -8.21 0.83
C LEU A 167 1.20 -8.88 1.61
N SER A 168 0.90 -9.55 2.73
CA SER A 168 1.93 -10.25 3.53
C SER A 168 2.70 -11.30 2.73
N GLN A 169 2.08 -11.94 1.74
CA GLN A 169 2.72 -12.94 0.90
C GLN A 169 3.62 -12.34 -0.19
N HIS A 170 3.44 -11.07 -0.55
CA HIS A 170 4.11 -10.43 -1.69
C HIS A 170 4.85 -9.17 -1.23
N GLY A 171 6.13 -9.32 -0.89
CA GLY A 171 6.99 -8.22 -0.44
C GLY A 171 7.39 -7.23 -1.55
N PRO A 172 7.94 -6.05 -1.20
CA PRO A 172 8.24 -4.97 -2.15
C PRO A 172 9.21 -5.36 -3.29
N SER A 173 10.12 -6.31 -3.07
CA SER A 173 11.10 -6.84 -4.05
C SER A 173 10.59 -8.03 -4.88
N GLY A 174 9.32 -8.40 -4.77
CA GLY A 174 8.83 -9.66 -5.34
C GLY A 174 9.15 -10.89 -4.47
N ARG A 175 9.71 -10.68 -3.27
CA ARG A 175 9.84 -11.72 -2.24
C ARG A 175 8.48 -12.36 -1.98
N GLN A 176 8.41 -13.68 -2.07
CA GLN A 176 7.19 -14.44 -1.79
C GLN A 176 7.33 -15.21 -0.47
N GLU A 177 6.38 -15.02 0.43
CA GLU A 177 6.32 -15.72 1.72
C GLU A 177 4.95 -16.32 1.95
N VAL A 178 4.78 -17.59 1.57
CA VAL A 178 3.54 -18.35 1.81
C VAL A 178 3.71 -19.19 3.07
N THR A 179 2.88 -18.94 4.08
CA THR A 179 2.88 -19.71 5.33
C THR A 179 1.97 -20.93 5.21
N GLY A 180 2.47 -22.10 5.59
CA GLY A 180 1.72 -23.35 5.57
C GLY A 180 1.75 -24.03 4.20
N HIS A 181 0.60 -24.53 3.74
CA HIS A 181 0.51 -25.25 2.47
C HIS A 181 0.70 -24.28 1.28
N PRO A 182 1.39 -24.68 0.19
CA PRO A 182 1.59 -23.83 -0.99
C PRO A 182 0.29 -23.29 -1.62
N ASP A 183 -0.82 -24.02 -1.49
CA ASP A 183 -2.13 -23.60 -2.00
C ASP A 183 -2.75 -22.42 -1.23
N ASN A 184 -2.16 -22.02 -0.08
CA ASN A 184 -2.57 -20.81 0.64
C ASN A 184 -2.20 -19.52 -0.12
N ARG A 185 -1.45 -19.62 -1.23
CA ARG A 185 -1.01 -18.48 -2.02
C ARG A 185 -2.20 -17.75 -2.64
N LEU A 186 -2.34 -16.47 -2.30
CA LEU A 186 -3.30 -15.55 -2.89
C LEU A 186 -2.69 -14.78 -4.06
N ALA A 187 -3.53 -14.34 -4.99
CA ALA A 187 -3.11 -13.45 -6.07
C ALA A 187 -2.64 -12.10 -5.50
N PRO A 188 -1.60 -11.46 -6.07
CA PRO A 188 -1.09 -10.18 -5.58
C PRO A 188 -2.14 -9.08 -5.74
N THR A 189 -2.34 -8.31 -4.67
CA THR A 189 -3.18 -7.11 -4.67
C THR A 189 -2.31 -5.86 -4.84
N ASP A 190 -2.82 -4.88 -5.58
CA ASP A 190 -2.18 -3.59 -5.74
C ASP A 190 -2.19 -2.82 -4.41
N ARG A 191 -1.05 -2.19 -4.11
CA ARG A 191 -0.81 -1.50 -2.84
C ARG A 191 -1.59 -0.20 -2.69
N PHE A 192 -2.00 0.43 -3.79
CA PHE A 192 -2.72 1.70 -3.76
C PHE A 192 -4.23 1.50 -3.77
N TYR A 193 -4.72 0.55 -4.56
CA TYR A 193 -6.15 0.44 -4.89
C TYR A 193 -6.86 -0.74 -4.21
N ASN A 194 -6.12 -1.69 -3.62
CA ASN A 194 -6.65 -2.96 -3.13
C ASN A 194 -7.46 -3.75 -4.18
N VAL A 195 -6.96 -3.73 -5.41
CA VAL A 195 -7.49 -4.51 -6.53
C VAL A 195 -6.35 -5.38 -7.03
N ARG A 196 -6.65 -6.58 -7.54
CA ARG A 196 -5.62 -7.45 -8.11
C ARG A 196 -4.72 -6.70 -9.09
N PHE A 197 -3.42 -6.94 -8.98
CA PHE A 197 -2.41 -6.21 -9.75
C PHE A 197 -2.62 -6.31 -11.28
N ASP A 198 -3.05 -7.48 -11.78
CA ASP A 198 -3.37 -7.69 -13.21
C ASP A 198 -4.55 -6.83 -13.68
N LYS A 199 -5.52 -6.56 -12.80
CA LYS A 199 -6.69 -5.73 -13.12
C LYS A 199 -6.37 -4.25 -13.10
N VAL A 200 -5.45 -3.82 -12.24
CA VAL A 200 -4.93 -2.45 -12.25
C VAL A 200 -4.17 -2.20 -13.56
N ARG A 201 -3.27 -3.10 -13.98
CA ARG A 201 -2.59 -2.98 -15.29
C ARG A 201 -3.60 -2.89 -16.45
N MET A 202 -4.60 -3.77 -16.47
CA MET A 202 -5.65 -3.76 -17.49
C MET A 202 -6.40 -2.43 -17.56
N ALA A 203 -6.76 -1.84 -16.42
CA ALA A 203 -7.44 -0.54 -16.38
C ALA A 203 -6.53 0.59 -16.88
N ARG A 204 -5.27 0.61 -16.45
CA ARG A 204 -4.27 1.62 -16.87
C ARG A 204 -4.05 1.58 -18.38
N ASP A 205 -3.84 0.39 -18.94
CA ASP A 205 -3.65 0.22 -20.39
C ASP A 205 -4.87 0.70 -21.18
N PHE A 206 -6.08 0.40 -20.68
CA PHE A 206 -7.32 0.85 -21.29
C PHE A 206 -7.44 2.38 -21.33
N PHE A 207 -7.25 3.07 -20.19
CA PHE A 207 -7.39 4.53 -20.11
C PHE A 207 -6.21 5.27 -20.76
N ALA A 208 -5.01 4.69 -20.80
CA ALA A 208 -3.87 5.22 -21.54
C ALA A 208 -4.10 5.23 -23.07
N ALA A 209 -4.90 4.30 -23.58
CA ALA A 209 -5.26 4.23 -25.00
C ALA A 209 -6.40 5.18 -25.40
N GLN A 210 -7.10 5.80 -24.44
CA GLN A 210 -8.18 6.76 -24.72
C GLN A 210 -7.63 8.18 -24.89
N PRO A 211 -8.33 9.07 -25.61
CA PRO A 211 -8.06 10.50 -25.55
C PRO A 211 -8.14 10.99 -24.09
N PRO A 212 -7.23 11.89 -23.65
CA PRO A 212 -7.28 12.44 -22.30
C PRO A 212 -8.64 13.09 -22.02
N PHE A 213 -9.23 12.78 -20.87
CA PHE A 213 -10.37 13.55 -20.35
C PHE A 213 -9.98 15.03 -20.34
N THR A 214 -10.90 15.91 -20.76
CA THR A 214 -10.67 17.35 -20.80
C THR A 214 -11.86 18.06 -20.16
N THR A 215 -11.61 18.94 -19.19
CA THR A 215 -12.66 19.75 -18.56
C THR A 215 -13.17 20.84 -19.50
N ALA A 216 -14.25 21.54 -19.13
CA ALA A 216 -14.76 22.66 -19.93
C ALA A 216 -13.74 23.80 -20.05
N GLU A 217 -12.86 23.94 -19.05
CA GLU A 217 -11.78 24.92 -18.95
C GLU A 217 -10.50 24.46 -19.69
N GLY A 218 -10.50 23.26 -20.26
CA GLY A 218 -9.38 22.74 -21.05
C GLY A 218 -8.32 21.99 -20.24
N HIS A 219 -8.53 21.74 -18.94
CA HIS A 219 -7.61 20.95 -18.13
C HIS A 219 -7.67 19.48 -18.52
N LYS A 220 -6.51 18.85 -18.73
CA LYS A 220 -6.41 17.44 -19.10
C LYS A 220 -6.28 16.55 -17.87
N GLY A 221 -7.12 15.53 -17.81
CA GLY A 221 -7.06 14.46 -16.82
C GLY A 221 -5.80 13.60 -16.99
N ARG A 222 -5.28 13.10 -15.86
CA ARG A 222 -4.11 12.22 -15.81
C ARG A 222 -4.23 11.18 -14.70
N GLU A 223 -3.38 10.15 -14.79
CA GLU A 223 -3.11 9.24 -13.67
C GLU A 223 -2.31 9.98 -12.57
N GLY A 224 -2.39 9.49 -11.33
CA GLY A 224 -1.58 9.99 -10.22
C GLY A 224 -0.09 9.78 -10.48
N ALA A 225 0.70 10.85 -10.32
CA ALA A 225 2.13 10.84 -10.65
C ALA A 225 2.92 9.76 -9.89
N GLY A 226 2.55 9.49 -8.63
CA GLY A 226 3.21 8.45 -7.85
C GLY A 226 2.87 7.03 -8.32
N VAL A 227 1.66 6.82 -8.85
CA VAL A 227 1.28 5.53 -9.45
C VAL A 227 2.02 5.31 -10.75
N THR A 228 2.09 6.34 -11.60
CA THR A 228 2.87 6.29 -12.84
C THR A 228 4.33 5.96 -12.55
N ALA A 229 4.97 6.68 -11.61
CA ALA A 229 6.36 6.44 -11.21
C ALA A 229 6.60 5.03 -10.65
N TYR A 230 5.65 4.48 -9.88
CA TYR A 230 5.73 3.13 -9.36
C TYR A 230 5.71 2.07 -10.47
N HIS A 231 4.81 2.21 -11.44
CA HIS A 231 4.69 1.24 -12.52
C HIS A 231 5.85 1.32 -13.52
N GLU A 232 6.39 2.51 -13.80
CA GLU A 232 7.61 2.67 -14.61
C GLU A 232 8.79 1.91 -13.98
N MET A 233 8.96 2.02 -12.67
CA MET A 233 9.98 1.28 -11.93
C MET A 233 9.81 -0.24 -12.08
N LEU A 234 8.57 -0.75 -11.99
CA LEU A 234 8.31 -2.18 -12.19
C LEU A 234 8.64 -2.63 -13.61
N THR A 235 8.26 -1.85 -14.63
CA THR A 235 8.59 -2.18 -16.03
C THR A 235 10.10 -2.22 -16.25
N LEU A 236 10.85 -1.29 -15.66
CA LEU A 236 12.32 -1.32 -15.71
C LEU A 236 12.87 -2.58 -15.05
N ALA A 237 12.40 -2.94 -13.86
CA ALA A 237 12.82 -4.15 -13.15
C ALA A 237 12.52 -5.44 -13.95
N GLU A 238 11.34 -5.53 -14.57
CA GLU A 238 10.95 -6.63 -15.45
C GLU A 238 11.93 -6.73 -16.64
N SER A 239 12.25 -5.60 -17.30
CA SER A 239 13.17 -5.58 -18.44
C SER A 239 14.61 -6.00 -18.10
N SER A 240 15.10 -5.64 -16.91
CA SER A 240 16.44 -6.02 -16.43
C SER A 240 16.52 -7.51 -16.08
N SER A 241 15.42 -8.13 -15.61
CA SER A 241 15.37 -9.55 -15.26
C SER A 241 15.39 -10.50 -16.48
N VAL A 242 14.89 -10.05 -17.63
CA VAL A 242 14.84 -10.85 -18.87
C VAL A 242 16.19 -10.84 -19.61
N GLY A 243 17.07 -9.88 -19.31
CA GLY A 243 18.39 -9.72 -19.94
C GLY A 243 19.56 -10.44 -19.27
N GLY A 244 19.36 -11.06 -18.09
CA GLY A 244 20.44 -11.65 -17.29
C GLY A 244 20.18 -13.11 -16.93
N GLY A 245 20.84 -14.03 -17.63
CA GLY A 245 21.06 -15.38 -17.10
C GLY A 245 21.72 -15.28 -15.72
N GLY A 246 21.24 -16.11 -14.78
CA GLY A 246 21.38 -15.92 -13.34
C GLY A 246 22.72 -15.41 -12.84
N VAL A 247 22.68 -14.38 -11.99
CA VAL A 247 23.79 -13.95 -11.15
C VAL A 247 23.24 -13.45 -9.81
N GLU A 248 23.93 -13.82 -8.75
CA GLU A 248 23.71 -13.49 -7.34
C GLU A 248 23.58 -11.99 -7.04
N ASP A 249 23.03 -11.74 -5.86
CA ASP A 249 22.55 -10.54 -5.15
C ASP A 249 23.48 -9.29 -5.10
N GLY A 250 24.08 -8.87 -6.20
CA GLY A 250 25.16 -7.85 -6.17
C GLY A 250 25.23 -6.80 -7.28
N ARG A 251 24.20 -6.62 -8.12
CA ARG A 251 24.30 -5.69 -9.29
C ARG A 251 23.28 -4.55 -9.37
N VAL A 252 22.58 -4.24 -8.29
CA VAL A 252 21.71 -3.05 -8.23
C VAL A 252 22.49 -1.80 -7.77
N GLU A 253 23.71 -1.95 -7.25
CA GLU A 253 24.49 -0.85 -6.66
C GLU A 253 25.12 0.11 -7.69
N GLU A 254 25.44 -0.31 -8.91
CA GLU A 254 26.26 0.50 -9.84
C GLU A 254 25.50 1.53 -10.69
N ILE A 255 24.16 1.48 -10.77
CA ILE A 255 23.43 2.37 -11.69
C ILE A 255 23.09 3.73 -11.06
N ILE A 256 23.11 3.84 -9.72
CA ILE A 256 22.70 5.06 -8.99
C ILE A 256 23.88 5.98 -8.67
N ASP A 257 25.11 5.47 -8.58
CA ASP A 257 26.30 6.26 -8.18
C ASP A 257 26.78 7.24 -9.28
N SER A 258 26.38 7.04 -10.54
CA SER A 258 26.83 7.88 -11.67
C SER A 258 26.12 9.23 -11.81
N ARG A 259 25.13 9.56 -10.97
CA ARG A 259 24.38 10.84 -11.04
C ARG A 259 24.61 11.78 -9.84
N GLY A 260 25.56 11.46 -8.96
CA GLY A 260 25.83 12.18 -7.72
C GLY A 260 27.11 13.00 -7.67
N THR A 261 27.76 13.30 -8.80
CA THR A 261 28.96 14.17 -8.82
C THR A 261 28.90 15.24 -9.92
N SER A 262 28.37 16.41 -9.54
CA SER A 262 28.83 17.74 -10.00
C SER A 262 28.36 18.81 -9.03
#